data_AF-A0A6I4Z8B9-F1
#
_entry.id   AF-A0A6I4Z8B9-F1
#
_cell.length_a   1.000
_cell.length_b   1.000
_cell.length_c   1.000
_cell.angle_alpha   90.00
_cell.angle_beta   90.00
_cell.angle_gamma   90.00
#
_symmetry.space_group_name_H-M   'P 1'
#
loop_
_entity.id
_entity.type
_entity.pdbx_description
1 polymer ?
#
loop_
_entity_poly.entity_id
_entity_poly.type
_entity_poly.pdbx_seq_one_letter_code
_entity_poly.pdbx_strand_id
1 'polypeptide(L)'
;MSTQQPLGSRWRCPECSREFGRTRQQHDCAPGLTLEEYFATGPPHERPVFDAVYGHLAQYDDLYVEPLAVGIFFKRKRTFVQLRPMRRWVALSMMLPRKLDDPRISRKVVDTGRSFYHVLNIAGPEQVDETVRGWLDEAYLSDS
;
A
#
# COMPACT_ATOMS: atom_id res chain seq x y z
N MET A 1 2.63 7.58 30.54
CA MET A 1 1.39 8.28 30.13
C MET A 1 1.15 7.96 28.66
N SER A 2 0.34 6.94 28.37
CA SER A 2 -0.01 6.57 26.99
C SER A 2 -1.12 7.50 26.51
N THR A 3 -0.79 8.45 25.64
CA THR A 3 -1.79 9.30 24.99
C THR A 3 -2.52 8.46 23.95
N GLN A 4 -3.76 8.11 24.24
CA GLN A 4 -4.66 7.46 23.28
C GLN A 4 -5.02 8.49 22.20
N GLN A 5 -4.56 8.29 20.96
CA GLN A 5 -4.93 9.13 19.82
C GLN A 5 -6.41 8.93 19.45
N PRO A 6 -7.12 9.99 19.04
CA PRO A 6 -8.45 9.84 18.46
C PRO A 6 -8.37 9.06 17.14
N LEU A 7 -9.34 8.17 16.93
CA LEU A 7 -9.52 7.42 15.70
C LEU A 7 -9.77 8.41 14.55
N GLY A 8 -8.80 8.60 13.65
CA GLY A 8 -8.99 9.33 12.40
C GLY A 8 -7.90 10.34 12.02
N SER A 9 -7.09 10.84 12.95
CA SER A 9 -6.01 11.79 12.61
C SER A 9 -4.68 11.06 12.38
N ARG A 10 -4.17 11.07 11.14
CA ARG A 10 -2.79 10.64 10.85
C ARG A 10 -1.82 11.64 11.50
N TRP A 11 -0.79 11.13 12.18
CA TRP A 11 0.28 11.98 12.72
C TRP A 11 1.22 12.37 11.60
N ARG A 12 1.53 13.67 11.49
CA ARG A 12 2.51 14.20 10.55
C ARG A 12 3.88 14.29 11.22
N CYS A 13 4.89 13.69 10.61
CA CYS A 13 6.26 13.80 11.09
C CYS A 13 6.75 15.26 10.92
N PRO A 14 7.32 15.92 11.95
CA PRO A 14 7.78 17.30 11.84
C PRO A 14 9.01 17.45 10.94
N GLU A 15 9.77 16.37 10.72
CA GLU A 15 11.01 16.39 9.94
C GLU A 15 10.74 16.17 8.43
N CYS A 16 10.09 15.04 8.08
CA CYS A 16 9.85 14.68 6.67
C CYS A 16 8.46 15.05 6.16
N SER A 17 7.58 15.59 7.02
CA SER A 17 6.21 15.98 6.69
C SER A 17 5.28 14.86 6.21
N ARG A 18 5.71 13.59 6.23
CA ARG A 18 4.89 12.43 5.87
C ARG A 18 3.91 12.03 6.97
N GLU A 19 2.84 11.33 6.56
CA GLU A 19 1.73 10.97 7.44
C GLU A 19 1.75 9.48 7.84
N PHE A 20 1.53 9.23 9.14
CA PHE A 20 1.59 7.92 9.75
C PHE A 20 0.39 7.64 10.66
N GLY A 21 0.04 6.36 10.81
CA GLY A 21 -1.09 5.95 11.64
C GLY A 21 -0.81 5.97 13.15
N ARG A 22 0.44 6.18 13.58
CA ARG A 22 0.85 6.25 14.99
C ARG A 22 1.86 7.39 15.21
N THR A 23 1.72 8.08 16.34
CA THR A 23 2.67 9.13 16.74
C THR A 23 4.07 8.56 16.93
N ARG A 24 5.10 9.26 16.43
CA ARG A 24 6.51 8.87 16.55
C ARG A 24 6.80 7.44 16.05
N GLN A 25 6.03 6.97 15.06
CA GLN A 25 6.29 5.68 14.43
C GLN A 25 7.72 5.65 13.89
N GLN A 26 8.49 4.58 14.15
CA GLN A 26 9.81 4.42 13.52
C GLN A 26 9.65 4.32 12.00
N HIS A 27 10.46 5.09 11.28
CA HIS A 27 10.49 5.14 9.83
C HIS A 27 11.86 5.62 9.34
N ASP A 28 12.21 5.28 8.11
CA ASP A 28 13.26 5.98 7.38
C ASP A 28 12.80 7.41 7.10
N CYS A 29 13.50 8.44 7.58
CA CYS A 29 13.01 9.83 7.61
C CYS A 29 13.29 10.61 6.31
N ALA A 30 13.26 9.95 5.16
CA ALA A 30 13.33 10.62 3.87
C ALA A 30 12.00 11.35 3.53
N PRO A 31 12.06 12.49 2.82
CA PRO A 31 10.88 13.11 2.20
C PRO A 31 10.18 12.16 1.22
N GLY A 32 8.90 12.41 0.98
CA GLY A 32 8.17 11.76 -0.11
C GLY A 32 8.64 12.25 -1.48
N LEU A 33 8.44 11.42 -2.50
CA LEU A 33 8.66 11.79 -3.90
C LEU A 33 7.31 12.14 -4.54
N THR A 34 7.33 12.97 -5.58
CA THR A 34 6.23 13.04 -6.54
C THR A 34 6.17 11.74 -7.36
N LEU A 35 5.02 11.44 -7.96
CA LEU A 35 4.90 10.28 -8.86
C LEU A 35 5.82 10.41 -10.08
N GLU A 36 6.03 11.63 -10.58
CA GLU A 36 6.95 11.89 -11.69
C GLU A 36 8.40 11.57 -11.31
N GLU A 37 8.88 12.10 -10.18
CA GLU A 37 10.23 11.81 -9.67
C GLU A 37 10.44 10.31 -9.41
N TYR A 38 9.43 9.65 -8.83
CA TYR A 38 9.48 8.22 -8.55
C TYR A 38 9.62 7.40 -9.85
N PHE A 39 8.75 7.63 -10.84
CA PHE A 39 8.76 6.86 -12.08
C PHE A 39 9.90 7.24 -13.04
N ALA A 40 10.56 8.39 -12.85
CA ALA A 40 11.71 8.79 -13.67
C ALA A 40 12.90 7.80 -13.59
N THR A 41 12.99 7.02 -12.51
CA THR A 41 14.08 6.05 -12.29
C THR A 41 13.58 4.60 -12.12
N GLY A 42 12.27 4.41 -12.02
CA GLY A 42 11.64 3.10 -11.84
C GLY A 42 11.67 2.24 -13.11
N PRO A 43 11.53 0.91 -12.99
CA PRO A 43 11.48 0.03 -14.15
C PRO A 43 10.19 0.23 -14.96
N PRO A 44 10.23 0.08 -16.29
CA PRO A 44 9.11 0.44 -17.16
C PRO A 44 7.84 -0.41 -16.94
N HIS A 45 7.96 -1.61 -16.38
CA HIS A 45 6.82 -2.47 -16.07
C HIS A 45 6.04 -2.04 -14.83
N GLU A 46 6.58 -1.14 -14.01
CA GLU A 46 5.93 -0.74 -12.77
C GLU A 46 4.73 0.19 -13.00
N ARG A 47 4.90 1.22 -13.84
CA ARG A 47 3.87 2.23 -14.05
C ARG A 47 2.54 1.66 -14.55
N PRO A 48 2.50 0.72 -15.52
CA PRO A 48 1.24 0.09 -15.93
C PRO A 48 0.51 -0.62 -14.78
N VAL A 49 1.24 -1.31 -13.89
CA VAL A 49 0.64 -1.97 -12.72
C VAL A 49 0.12 -0.94 -11.72
N PHE A 50 0.89 0.13 -11.48
CA PHE A 50 0.43 1.25 -10.67
C PHE A 50 -0.86 1.86 -11.23
N ASP A 51 -0.90 2.16 -12.53
CA ASP A 51 -2.06 2.78 -13.18
C ASP A 51 -3.31 1.89 -13.06
N ALA A 52 -3.16 0.56 -13.17
CA ALA A 52 -4.26 -0.38 -12.98
C ALA A 52 -4.79 -0.42 -11.54
N VAL A 53 -3.89 -0.42 -10.53
CA VAL A 53 -4.27 -0.40 -9.11
C VAL A 53 -4.86 0.95 -8.72
N TYR A 54 -4.21 2.05 -9.10
CA TYR A 54 -4.66 3.42 -8.83
C TYR A 54 -5.99 3.70 -9.53
N GLY A 55 -6.14 3.33 -10.80
CA GLY A 55 -7.38 3.52 -11.54
C GLY A 55 -8.57 2.81 -10.91
N HIS A 56 -8.34 1.69 -10.23
CA HIS A 56 -9.39 1.02 -9.43
C HIS A 56 -9.65 1.73 -8.10
N LEU A 57 -8.60 2.06 -7.33
CA LEU A 57 -8.74 2.64 -6.00
C LEU A 57 -9.14 4.12 -5.99
N ALA A 58 -8.90 4.87 -7.07
CA ALA A 58 -9.17 6.30 -7.18
C ALA A 58 -10.66 6.66 -7.08
N GLN A 59 -11.55 5.68 -7.06
CA GLN A 59 -12.97 5.86 -6.75
C GLN A 59 -13.23 6.24 -5.28
N TYR A 60 -12.23 6.12 -4.39
CA TYR A 60 -12.35 6.39 -2.97
C TYR A 60 -11.76 7.76 -2.59
N ASP A 61 -12.59 8.65 -2.02
CA ASP A 61 -12.24 10.05 -1.76
C ASP A 61 -11.08 10.24 -0.75
N ASP A 62 -10.97 9.36 0.25
CA ASP A 62 -9.95 9.46 1.32
C ASP A 62 -8.64 8.73 0.96
N LEU A 63 -8.47 8.33 -0.30
CA LEU A 63 -7.25 7.66 -0.77
C LEU A 63 -6.07 8.63 -0.79
N TYR A 64 -4.99 8.25 -0.12
CA TYR A 64 -3.71 8.95 -0.20
C TYR A 64 -2.63 8.05 -0.76
N VAL A 65 -1.91 8.53 -1.76
CA VAL A 65 -0.81 7.82 -2.41
C VAL A 65 0.50 8.46 -1.99
N GLU A 66 1.41 7.66 -1.45
CA GLU A 66 2.74 8.10 -1.00
C GLU A 66 3.83 7.34 -1.76
N PRO A 67 4.46 7.97 -2.77
CA PRO A 67 5.66 7.45 -3.41
C PRO A 67 6.88 7.68 -2.53
N LEU A 68 7.67 6.63 -2.31
CA LEU A 68 8.97 6.66 -1.63
C LEU A 68 9.98 5.93 -2.50
N ALA A 69 11.28 6.19 -2.33
CA ALA A 69 12.34 5.52 -3.13
C ALA A 69 12.26 3.99 -3.13
N VAL A 70 11.60 3.42 -2.13
CA VAL A 70 11.45 1.97 -1.95
C VAL A 70 10.18 1.41 -2.59
N GLY A 71 9.16 2.23 -2.89
CA GLY A 71 7.86 1.77 -3.38
C GLY A 71 6.74 2.81 -3.24
N ILE A 72 5.56 2.46 -3.74
CA ILE A 72 4.34 3.28 -3.62
C ILE A 72 3.42 2.69 -2.55
N PHE A 73 2.96 3.55 -1.65
CA PHE A 73 2.11 3.18 -0.53
C PHE A 73 0.73 3.82 -0.68
N PHE A 74 -0.32 3.01 -0.72
CA PHE A 74 -1.70 3.48 -0.70
C PHE A 74 -2.20 3.47 0.74
N LYS A 75 -2.72 4.61 1.20
CA LYS A 75 -3.11 4.83 2.59
C LYS A 75 -4.52 5.39 2.70
N ARG A 76 -5.21 5.04 3.80
CA ARG A 76 -6.47 5.67 4.23
C ARG A 76 -6.39 6.13 5.69
N LYS A 77 -6.36 5.23 6.66
CA LYS A 77 -5.95 5.53 8.04
C LYS A 77 -4.52 5.07 8.29
N ARG A 78 -4.15 3.94 7.68
CA ARG A 78 -2.80 3.37 7.62
C ARG A 78 -2.51 3.00 6.18
N THR A 79 -1.31 2.47 5.94
CA THR A 79 -1.02 1.78 4.68
C THR A 79 -1.82 0.49 4.63
N PHE A 80 -2.65 0.33 3.60
CA PHE A 80 -3.42 -0.90 3.38
C PHE A 80 -2.94 -1.67 2.14
N VAL A 81 -2.33 -0.97 1.16
CA VAL A 81 -1.71 -1.55 -0.04
C VAL A 81 -0.32 -0.96 -0.27
N GLN A 82 0.61 -1.79 -0.76
CA GLN A 82 1.96 -1.38 -1.16
C GLN A 82 2.31 -1.99 -2.52
N LEU A 83 2.92 -1.18 -3.38
CA LEU A 83 3.54 -1.64 -4.62
C LEU A 83 5.06 -1.49 -4.49
N ARG A 84 5.78 -2.58 -4.69
CA ARG A 84 7.23 -2.64 -4.63
C ARG A 84 7.77 -3.12 -5.97
N PRO A 85 8.57 -2.33 -6.70
CA PRO A 85 9.15 -2.80 -7.94
C PRO A 85 10.18 -3.88 -7.65
N MET A 86 10.07 -5.00 -8.35
CA MET A 86 11.07 -6.05 -8.42
C MET A 86 11.63 -6.10 -9.85
N ARG A 87 12.71 -6.87 -10.06
CA ARG A 87 13.39 -6.94 -11.37
C ARG A 87 12.46 -7.34 -12.54
N ARG A 88 11.43 -8.15 -12.28
CA ARG A 88 10.55 -8.74 -13.32
C ARG A 88 9.06 -8.62 -13.04
N TRP A 89 8.67 -8.06 -11.90
CA TRP A 89 7.27 -7.95 -11.47
C TRP A 89 7.13 -6.80 -10.47
N VAL A 90 5.92 -6.49 -10.07
CA VAL A 90 5.60 -5.64 -8.92
C VAL A 90 5.08 -6.53 -7.81
N ALA A 91 5.70 -6.46 -6.63
CA ALA A 91 5.14 -7.12 -5.45
C ALA A 91 4.01 -6.22 -4.91
N LEU A 92 2.77 -6.67 -5.09
CA LEU A 92 1.57 -6.06 -4.54
C LEU A 92 1.32 -6.66 -3.17
N SER A 93 1.41 -5.83 -2.14
CA SER A 93 1.13 -6.25 -0.77
C SER A 93 -0.14 -5.61 -0.27
N MET A 94 -0.92 -6.33 0.52
CA MET A 94 -2.24 -5.91 0.97
C MET A 94 -2.56 -6.48 2.36
N MET A 95 -3.25 -5.69 3.17
CA MET A 95 -3.71 -6.08 4.51
C MET A 95 -5.21 -6.39 4.49
N LEU A 96 -5.58 -7.59 4.93
CA LEU A 96 -6.98 -8.04 4.99
C LEU A 96 -7.37 -8.54 6.38
N PRO A 97 -8.66 -8.49 6.77
CA PRO A 97 -9.12 -9.00 8.06
C PRO A 97 -9.18 -10.52 8.12
N ARG A 98 -9.07 -11.21 6.98
CA ARG A 98 -9.09 -12.66 6.83
C ARG A 98 -7.89 -13.15 6.03
N LYS A 99 -7.53 -14.41 6.23
CA LYS A 99 -6.54 -15.09 5.40
C LYS A 99 -7.14 -15.44 4.04
N LEU A 100 -6.41 -15.17 2.96
CA LEU A 100 -6.75 -15.62 1.62
C LEU A 100 -6.21 -17.03 1.37
N ASP A 101 -6.98 -17.82 0.62
CA ASP A 101 -6.56 -19.10 0.06
C ASP A 101 -6.70 -19.02 -1.47
N ASP A 102 -5.61 -18.59 -2.12
CA ASP A 102 -5.53 -18.46 -3.57
C ASP A 102 -4.07 -18.73 -4.01
N PRO A 103 -3.83 -19.49 -5.09
CA PRO A 103 -2.49 -19.87 -5.52
C PRO A 103 -1.60 -18.67 -5.94
N ARG A 104 -2.18 -17.50 -6.23
CA ARG A 104 -1.44 -16.26 -6.53
C ARG A 104 -0.81 -15.64 -5.28
N ILE A 105 -1.31 -15.99 -4.10
CA ILE A 105 -0.83 -15.48 -2.82
C ILE A 105 0.50 -16.16 -2.48
N SER A 106 1.51 -15.36 -2.16
CA SER A 106 2.79 -15.88 -1.69
C SER A 106 2.57 -16.75 -0.45
N ARG A 107 3.28 -17.88 -0.36
CA ARG A 107 3.11 -18.85 0.74
C ARG A 107 3.31 -18.24 2.14
N LYS A 108 4.08 -17.16 2.23
CA LYS A 108 4.35 -16.46 3.49
C LYS A 108 3.30 -15.39 3.74
N VAL A 109 2.16 -15.81 4.29
CA VAL A 109 1.18 -14.89 4.88
C VAL A 109 1.61 -14.56 6.31
N VAL A 110 1.63 -13.28 6.67
CA VAL A 110 1.96 -12.85 8.03
C VAL A 110 0.68 -12.47 8.78
N ASP A 111 0.40 -13.17 9.87
CA ASP A 111 -0.68 -12.84 10.79
C ASP A 111 -0.19 -11.81 11.82
N THR A 112 -0.93 -10.72 11.95
CA THR A 112 -0.65 -9.62 12.91
C THR A 112 -1.57 -9.66 14.13
N GLY A 113 -2.43 -10.67 14.24
CA GLY A 113 -3.51 -10.81 15.22
C GLY A 113 -4.76 -9.97 14.92
N ARG A 114 -4.66 -8.98 14.02
CA ARG A 114 -5.78 -8.13 13.59
C ARG A 114 -6.03 -8.18 12.08
N SER A 115 -5.02 -8.56 11.33
CA SER A 115 -5.04 -8.59 9.88
C SER A 115 -3.96 -9.53 9.36
N PHE A 116 -4.13 -9.95 8.12
CA PHE A 116 -3.23 -10.81 7.39
C PHE A 116 -2.57 -9.99 6.29
N TYR A 117 -1.24 -10.00 6.29
CA TYR A 117 -0.44 -9.40 5.24
C TYR A 117 -0.22 -10.42 4.13
N HIS A 118 -0.71 -10.10 2.95
CA HIS A 118 -0.59 -10.93 1.75
C HIS A 118 0.30 -10.22 0.73
N VAL A 119 1.00 -11.02 -0.07
CA VAL A 119 1.81 -10.52 -1.19
C VAL A 119 1.47 -11.32 -2.44
N LEU A 120 1.30 -10.62 -3.55
CA LEU A 120 1.16 -11.14 -4.90
C LEU A 120 2.29 -10.61 -5.77
N ASN A 121 2.78 -11.44 -6.69
CA ASN A 121 3.74 -11.01 -7.70
C ASN A 121 2.97 -10.70 -8.99
N ILE A 122 2.79 -9.41 -9.29
CA ILE A 122 2.05 -8.92 -10.46
C ILE A 122 3.03 -8.67 -11.60
N ALA A 123 2.97 -9.51 -12.63
CA ALA A 123 3.84 -9.41 -13.80
C ALA A 123 3.40 -8.31 -14.79
N GLY A 124 2.11 -7.99 -14.80
CA GLY A 124 1.51 -7.01 -15.70
C GLY A 124 0.13 -6.54 -15.21
N PRO A 125 -0.37 -5.42 -15.77
CA PRO A 125 -1.63 -4.80 -15.35
C PRO A 125 -2.86 -5.69 -15.53
N GLU A 126 -2.82 -6.63 -16.49
CA GLU A 126 -3.90 -7.59 -16.75
C GLU A 126 -4.18 -8.53 -15.56
N GLN A 127 -3.22 -8.70 -14.66
CA GLN A 127 -3.38 -9.49 -13.44
C GLN A 127 -4.07 -8.71 -12.31
N VAL A 128 -4.32 -7.41 -12.48
CA VAL A 128 -5.21 -6.61 -11.62
C VAL A 128 -6.66 -6.83 -12.08
N ASP A 129 -7.04 -8.11 -12.08
CA ASP A 129 -8.35 -8.61 -12.49
C ASP A 129 -9.44 -8.33 -11.44
N GLU A 130 -10.67 -8.75 -11.73
CA GLU A 130 -11.82 -8.56 -10.83
C GLU A 130 -11.60 -9.16 -9.43
N THR A 131 -10.84 -10.26 -9.34
CA THR A 131 -10.57 -10.87 -8.03
C THR A 131 -9.60 -10.02 -7.22
N VAL A 132 -8.50 -9.56 -7.85
CA VAL A 132 -7.54 -8.66 -7.20
C VAL A 132 -8.22 -7.35 -6.80
N ARG A 133 -9.07 -6.80 -7.67
CA ARG A 133 -9.86 -5.60 -7.39
C ARG A 133 -10.77 -5.77 -6.18
N GLY A 134 -11.50 -6.88 -6.08
CA GLY A 134 -12.33 -7.18 -4.91
C GLY A 134 -11.51 -7.26 -3.62
N TRP A 135 -10.27 -7.76 -3.68
CA TRP A 135 -9.37 -7.74 -2.53
C TRP A 135 -8.84 -6.34 -2.19
N LEU A 136 -8.59 -5.48 -3.18
CA LEU A 136 -8.20 -4.09 -2.97
C LEU A 136 -9.34 -3.31 -2.27
N ASP A 137 -10.59 -3.55 -2.68
CA ASP A 137 -11.78 -2.98 -2.04
C ASP A 137 -11.90 -3.43 -0.59
N GLU A 138 -11.77 -4.74 -0.33
CA GLU A 138 -11.81 -5.30 1.02
C GLU A 138 -10.71 -4.70 1.90
N ALA A 139 -9.49 -4.54 1.39
CA ALA A 139 -8.38 -3.93 2.11
C ALA A 139 -8.65 -2.44 2.44
N TYR A 140 -9.23 -1.68 1.51
CA TYR A 140 -9.61 -0.29 1.74
C TYR A 140 -10.72 -0.16 2.81
N LEU A 141 -11.77 -0.97 2.69
CA LEU A 141 -12.92 -0.94 3.59
C LEU A 141 -12.55 -1.39 5.01
N SER A 142 -11.58 -2.30 5.13
CA SER A 142 -11.15 -2.86 6.42
C SER A 142 -10.10 -2.02 7.15
N ASP A 143 -9.54 -0.99 6.53
CA ASP A 143 -8.58 -0.09 7.19
C ASP A 143 -9.28 0.85 8.18
N SER A 144 -9.55 0.30 9.37
CA SER A 144 -10.27 0.93 10.49
C SER A 144 -9.39 1.53 11.60
#